data_AF-A0A968FNC3-F1
#
_entry.id   AF-A0A968FNC3-F1
#
_cell.length_a   1.000
_cell.length_b   1.000
_cell.length_c   1.000
_cell.angle_alpha   90.00
_cell.angle_beta   90.00
_cell.angle_gamma   90.00
#
_symmetry.space_group_name_H-M   'P 1'
#
loop_
_entity.id
_entity.type
_entity.pdbx_description
1 polymer ?
#
loop_
_entity_poly.entity_id
_entity_poly.type
_entity_poly.pdbx_seq_one_letter_code
_entity_poly.pdbx_strand_id
1 'polypeptide(L)'
;MLTDEEAFERYGDEPLYFSHYYNFVFIFKSRELDNGDRIFLQMGGTMEKVSAMSVDAEEPVTLNEEADGEFAYIKNADNQVIWKCGQRDAGL
;
A
#
# COMPACT_ATOMS: atom_id res chain seq x y z
N MET A 1 9.78 13.94 -2.38
CA MET A 1 8.64 13.19 -2.91
C MET A 1 9.08 12.60 -4.23
N LEU A 2 9.01 11.28 -4.37
CA LEU A 2 9.25 10.56 -5.61
C LEU A 2 8.07 10.76 -6.56
N THR A 3 8.32 10.61 -7.86
CA THR A 3 7.26 10.43 -8.85
C THR A 3 6.70 9.00 -8.80
N ASP A 4 5.56 8.77 -9.44
CA ASP A 4 4.98 7.42 -9.56
C ASP A 4 5.91 6.48 -10.34
N GLU A 5 6.51 6.96 -11.43
CA GLU A 5 7.49 6.20 -12.22
C GLU A 5 8.70 5.79 -11.37
N GLU A 6 9.28 6.72 -10.61
CA GLU A 6 10.40 6.42 -9.71
C GLU A 6 10.01 5.44 -8.60
N ALA A 7 8.78 5.51 -8.10
CA ALA A 7 8.31 4.62 -7.05
C ALA A 7 8.05 3.21 -7.58
N PHE A 8 7.39 3.06 -8.73
CA PHE A 8 7.11 1.75 -9.31
C PHE A 8 8.38 1.07 -9.81
N GLU A 9 9.34 1.81 -10.39
CA GLU A 9 10.63 1.24 -10.79
C GLU A 9 11.41 0.69 -9.59
N ARG A 10 11.35 1.36 -8.43
CA ARG A 10 12.14 0.98 -7.24
C ARG A 10 11.46 -0.02 -6.33
N TYR A 11 10.14 0.02 -6.22
CA TYR A 11 9.38 -0.66 -5.17
C TYR A 11 8.21 -1.49 -5.71
N GLY A 12 7.93 -1.43 -7.01
CA GLY A 12 6.74 -2.02 -7.65
C GLY A 12 6.56 -3.51 -7.38
N ASP A 13 7.67 -4.27 -7.43
CA ASP A 13 7.69 -5.73 -7.33
C ASP A 13 8.03 -6.24 -5.92
N GLU A 14 8.20 -5.36 -4.93
CA GLU A 14 8.51 -5.80 -3.56
C GLU A 14 7.28 -6.48 -2.94
N PRO A 15 7.44 -7.69 -2.37
CA PRO A 15 6.32 -8.40 -1.77
C PRO A 15 5.81 -7.69 -0.50
N LEU A 16 4.51 -7.47 -0.46
CA LEU A 16 3.77 -6.90 0.65
C LEU A 16 2.94 -8.00 1.29
N TYR A 17 3.11 -8.19 2.59
CA TYR A 17 2.42 -9.23 3.34
C TYR A 17 1.32 -8.63 4.18
N PHE A 18 0.24 -9.39 4.34
CA PHE A 18 -0.85 -9.01 5.22
C PHE A 18 -0.32 -8.74 6.63
N SER A 19 -0.74 -7.61 7.20
CA SER A 19 -0.31 -7.16 8.53
C SER A 19 -1.47 -7.23 9.51
N HIS A 20 -2.56 -6.54 9.21
CA HIS A 20 -3.79 -6.49 10.00
C HIS A 20 -4.89 -5.80 9.19
N TYR A 21 -6.12 -5.81 9.70
CA TYR A 21 -7.23 -5.03 9.16
C TYR A 21 -7.80 -4.11 10.24
N TYR A 22 -8.44 -3.02 9.79
CA TYR A 22 -9.21 -2.11 10.64
C TYR A 22 -10.47 -1.66 9.88
N ASN A 23 -11.65 -1.90 10.46
CA ASN A 23 -12.93 -1.72 9.79
C ASN A 23 -12.99 -2.47 8.43
N PHE A 24 -13.01 -1.74 7.32
CA PHE A 24 -13.10 -2.26 5.94
C PHE A 24 -11.80 -2.03 5.15
N VAL A 25 -10.68 -1.86 5.86
CA VAL A 25 -9.37 -1.63 5.28
C VAL A 25 -8.42 -2.73 5.73
N PHE A 26 -7.79 -3.39 4.75
CA PHE A 26 -6.76 -4.41 4.91
C PHE A 26 -5.41 -3.76 4.67
N ILE A 27 -4.46 -4.00 5.57
CA ILE A 27 -3.18 -3.33 5.57
C ILE A 27 -2.11 -4.36 5.28
N PHE A 28 -1.35 -4.11 4.23
CA PHE A 28 -0.19 -4.88 3.80
C PHE A 28 1.06 -4.05 4.00
N LYS A 29 2.18 -4.71 4.31
CA LYS A 29 3.46 -4.05 4.49
C LYS A 29 4.60 -4.89 3.94
N SER A 30 5.60 -4.23 3.42
CA SER A 30 6.88 -4.88 3.15
C SER A 30 7.60 -5.19 4.47
N ARG A 31 8.61 -6.06 4.37
CA ARG A 31 9.74 -6.03 5.29
C ARG A 31 10.44 -4.66 5.22
N GLU A 32 11.26 -4.37 6.22
CA GLU A 32 12.20 -3.24 6.08
C GLU A 32 13.19 -3.59 4.96
N LEU A 33 13.37 -2.66 4.03
CA LEU A 33 14.27 -2.83 2.89
C LEU A 33 15.69 -2.50 3.29
N ASP A 34 16.67 -2.91 2.48
CA ASP A 34 18.09 -2.71 2.79
C ASP A 34 18.49 -1.24 2.93
N ASN A 35 17.72 -0.33 2.32
CA ASN A 35 17.89 1.11 2.43
C ASN A 35 17.14 1.75 3.63
N GLY A 36 16.49 0.93 4.47
CA GLY A 36 15.68 1.34 5.60
C GLY A 36 14.27 1.82 5.25
N ASP A 37 13.89 1.74 3.97
CA ASP A 37 12.54 2.11 3.55
C ASP A 37 11.52 1.02 3.90
N ARG A 38 10.25 1.43 3.93
CA ARG A 38 9.13 0.52 4.13
C ARG A 38 7.90 0.95 3.35
N ILE A 39 7.28 -0.03 2.70
CA ILE A 39 6.08 0.14 1.90
C ILE A 39 4.86 -0.24 2.74
N PHE A 40 3.81 0.57 2.61
CA PHE A 40 2.50 0.30 3.19
C PHE A 40 1.43 0.43 2.10
N LEU A 41 0.63 -0.62 1.95
CA LEU A 41 -0.51 -0.66 1.05
C LEU A 41 -1.77 -0.88 1.89
N GLN A 42 -2.77 -0.03 1.67
CA GLN A 42 -4.08 -0.13 2.29
C GLN A 42 -5.09 -0.43 1.21
N MET A 43 -5.70 -1.62 1.30
CA MET A 43 -6.71 -2.09 0.37
C MET A 43 -8.10 -2.05 1.03
N GLY A 44 -9.11 -1.55 0.33
CA GLY A 44 -10.48 -1.49 0.79
C GLY A 44 -11.07 -0.07 0.81
N GLY A 45 -12.10 0.15 1.61
CA GLY A 45 -12.85 1.42 1.47
C GLY A 45 -13.97 1.62 2.48
N THR A 46 -15.06 2.25 2.04
CA THR A 46 -16.26 2.41 2.87
C THR A 46 -17.10 1.12 2.84
N MET A 47 -18.04 0.96 3.79
CA MET A 47 -19.04 -0.13 3.76
C MET A 47 -19.74 -0.26 2.41
N GLU A 48 -19.94 0.87 1.71
CA GLU A 48 -20.60 0.91 0.40
C GLU A 48 -19.72 0.39 -0.74
N LYS A 49 -18.39 0.45 -0.58
CA LYS A 49 -17.41 -0.02 -1.57
C LYS A 49 -17.02 -1.48 -1.37
N VAL A 50 -17.01 -1.97 -0.13
CA VAL A 50 -16.60 -3.34 0.19
C VAL A 50 -17.84 -4.22 0.36
N SER A 51 -18.26 -4.88 -0.72
CA SER A 51 -19.33 -5.89 -0.67
C SER A 51 -18.82 -7.26 -0.17
N ALA A 52 -17.58 -7.62 -0.53
CA ALA A 52 -16.79 -8.71 0.06
C ALA A 52 -15.32 -8.55 -0.36
N MET A 53 -14.38 -8.72 0.58
CA MET A 53 -12.94 -8.80 0.30
C MET A 53 -12.41 -10.05 1.00
N SER A 54 -11.67 -10.87 0.26
CA SER A 54 -11.00 -12.07 0.77
C SER A 54 -9.51 -11.90 0.52
N VAL A 55 -8.70 -12.14 1.56
CA VAL A 55 -7.25 -12.05 1.51
C VAL A 55 -6.71 -13.42 1.87
N ASP A 56 -5.84 -13.98 1.02
CA ASP A 56 -4.95 -15.04 1.45
C ASP A 56 -3.76 -14.39 2.17
N ALA A 57 -3.62 -14.67 3.47
CA ALA A 57 -2.57 -14.05 4.28
C ALA A 57 -1.19 -14.65 4.01
N GLU A 58 -1.12 -15.81 3.35
CA GLU A 58 0.14 -16.47 2.98
C GLU A 58 0.66 -16.00 1.62
N GLU A 59 -0.21 -15.48 0.75
CA GLU A 59 0.17 -14.96 -0.56
C GLU A 59 0.55 -13.46 -0.47
N PRO A 60 1.78 -13.08 -0.89
CA PRO A 60 2.15 -11.68 -0.96
C PRO A 60 1.45 -10.99 -2.13
N VAL A 61 1.19 -9.70 -1.97
CA VAL A 61 0.76 -8.81 -3.06
C VAL A 61 1.90 -7.86 -3.41
N THR A 62 1.86 -7.28 -4.60
CA THR A 62 2.82 -6.24 -5.02
C THR A 62 2.14 -4.88 -5.15
N LEU A 63 2.94 -3.82 -5.19
CA LEU A 63 2.42 -2.47 -5.41
C LEU A 63 1.85 -2.30 -6.84
N ASN A 64 2.34 -3.10 -7.80
CA ASN A 64 1.90 -3.08 -9.19
C ASN A 64 0.55 -3.77 -9.43
N GLU A 65 0.19 -4.79 -8.64
CA GLU A 65 -0.96 -5.67 -8.93
C GLU A 65 -2.30 -5.17 -8.34
N GLU A 66 -2.28 -4.35 -7.29
CA GLU A 66 -3.50 -4.06 -6.48
C GLU A 66 -3.77 -2.56 -6.27
N ALA A 67 -3.06 -1.66 -6.97
CA ALA A 67 -3.11 -0.22 -6.68
C ALA A 67 -4.23 0.57 -7.39
N ASP A 68 -5.18 -0.07 -8.08
CA ASP A 68 -6.20 0.65 -8.85
C ASP A 68 -7.31 1.20 -7.94
N GLY A 69 -7.03 2.35 -7.31
CA GLY A 69 -7.93 3.04 -6.38
C GLY A 69 -7.57 2.89 -4.90
N GLU A 70 -6.51 2.16 -4.59
CA GLU A 70 -6.06 1.85 -3.22
C GLU A 70 -5.01 2.84 -2.71
N PHE A 71 -4.94 3.00 -1.38
CA PHE A 71 -4.04 3.98 -0.76
C PHE A 71 -2.69 3.35 -0.40
N ALA A 72 -1.62 3.86 -0.99
CA ALA A 72 -0.27 3.39 -0.75
C ALA A 72 0.67 4.52 -0.34
N TYR A 73 1.66 4.21 0.49
CA TYR A 73 2.74 5.14 0.82
C TYR A 73 4.05 4.42 1.13
N ILE A 74 5.16 5.12 0.89
CA ILE A 74 6.50 4.66 1.20
C ILE A 74 7.09 5.61 2.24
N LYS A 75 7.63 5.02 3.31
CA LYS A 75 8.39 5.73 4.34
C LYS A 75 9.86 5.41 4.22
N ASN A 76 10.71 6.41 4.45
CA ASN A 76 12.15 6.19 4.61
C ASN A 76 12.52 5.75 6.03
N ALA A 77 13.82 5.52 6.27
CA ALA A 77 14.38 5.18 7.58
C ALA A 77 14.03 6.19 8.69
N ASP A 78 13.84 7.46 8.34
CA ASP A 78 13.44 8.52 9.28
C ASP A 78 11.91 8.60 9.51
N ASN A 79 11.16 7.59 9.04
CA ASN A 79 9.70 7.54 9.05
C ASN A 79 8.99 8.66 8.25
N GLN A 80 9.70 9.34 7.35
CA GLN A 80 9.15 10.39 6.50
C GLN A 80 8.51 9.78 5.26
N VAL A 81 7.33 10.27 4.88
CA VAL A 81 6.66 9.84 3.64
C VAL A 81 7.42 10.42 2.44
N ILE A 82 8.00 9.54 1.63
CA ILE A 82 8.75 9.92 0.42
C ILE A 82 7.94 9.70 -0.86
N TRP A 83 6.84 8.95 -0.80
CA TRP A 83 5.88 8.76 -1.90
C TRP A 83 4.50 8.38 -1.34
N LYS A 84 3.44 8.75 -2.06
CA LYS A 84 2.05 8.35 -1.75
C LYS A 84 1.22 8.32 -3.04
N CYS A 85 0.30 7.36 -3.12
CA CYS A 85 -0.68 7.22 -4.21
C CYS A 85 -2.07 6.87 -3.62
N GLY A 86 -3.13 7.02 -4.41
CA GLY A 86 -4.51 6.72 -3.98
C GLY A 86 -5.20 7.83 -3.19
N GLN A 87 -4.54 8.97 -2.94
CA GLN A 87 -5.20 10.20 -2.51
C GLN A 87 -5.89 10.87 -3.73
N ARG A 88 -6.90 10.23 -4.31
CA ARG A 88 -7.93 10.99 -5.04
C ARG A 88 -8.91 11.48 -3.98
N ASP A 89 -9.03 12.80 -3.87
CA ASP A 89 -9.91 13.54 -2.99
C ASP A 89 -11.16 12.72 -2.60
N ALA A 90 -11.18 12.23 -1.37
CA ALA A 90 -12.44 12.04 -0.68
C ALA A 90 -13.00 13.45 -0.49
N GLY A 91 -13.65 13.96 -1.54
CA GLY A 91 -14.39 15.19 -1.51
C GLY A 91 -15.33 15.14 -0.30
N LEU A 92 -15.19 16.16 0.55
CA LEU A 92 -16.22 16.56 1.50
C LEU A 92 -17.56 16.77 0.78
#